data_AF-A0A804J208-F1
#
_entry.id   AF-A0A804J208-F1
#
_cell.length_a   1.000
_cell.length_b   1.000
_cell.length_c   1.000
_cell.angle_alpha   90.00
_cell.angle_beta   90.00
_cell.angle_gamma   90.00
#
_symmetry.space_group_name_H-M   'P 1'
#
loop_
_entity.id
_entity.type
_entity.pdbx_description
1 polymer ?
#
loop_
_entity_poly.entity_id
_entity_poly.type
_entity_poly.pdbx_seq_one_letter_code
_entity_poly.pdbx_strand_id
1 'polypeptide(L)'
;MQQFLRWWWWLLLWALSCCVFSTDGAANITRVIIVDQSGQGNFTTLQSAIDSLPDGNSQWIQIYIKQGTYRRNNLASWQNTFKSGSERHLQAVAALVGGDRNSFHDCAFIGYQDTLCDYRGRHHFDKCWIEGAIDFIFGFGQSVYSRCVLNSVDGGWLTAHAKTSADSPGGFVFKYCTIRATKMTYLGRAWNQHSTVLFHKTWMPSTIRPEGWDAWHVIPNQYQMTYVEDGNIGAGSNTSGRVSWLKSLPPEQLQGFLSSIEFLGPDRWFDKQP
;
A
#
# COMPACT_ATOMS: atom_id res chain seq x y z
N MET A 1 18.96 51.99 -37.78
CA MET A 1 19.71 50.74 -38.06
C MET A 1 19.77 49.97 -36.75
N GLN A 2 19.00 48.89 -36.59
CA GLN A 2 19.46 47.51 -36.85
C GLN A 2 20.76 47.26 -36.04
N GLN A 3 20.75 46.58 -34.89
CA GLN A 3 20.61 45.11 -34.81
C GLN A 3 20.00 44.55 -33.48
N PHE A 4 19.41 45.36 -32.60
CA PHE A 4 18.97 44.91 -31.25
C PHE A 4 17.52 44.36 -31.13
N LEU A 5 16.94 43.82 -32.20
CA LEU A 5 15.55 43.31 -32.24
C LEU A 5 15.43 41.91 -32.86
N ARG A 6 16.36 40.99 -32.54
CA ARG A 6 16.40 39.66 -33.17
C ARG A 6 16.59 38.44 -32.25
N TRP A 7 16.47 38.63 -30.93
CA TRP A 7 16.60 37.56 -29.93
C TRP A 7 15.34 37.32 -29.07
N TRP A 8 14.28 38.12 -29.24
CA TRP A 8 13.05 38.02 -28.44
C TRP A 8 11.93 37.20 -29.09
N TRP A 9 12.16 36.64 -30.29
CA TRP A 9 11.16 35.88 -31.05
C TRP A 9 11.27 34.35 -30.93
N TRP A 10 12.24 33.83 -30.19
CA TRP A 10 12.41 32.39 -29.94
C TRP A 10 11.96 31.92 -28.54
N LEU A 11 11.63 32.86 -27.63
CA LEU A 11 11.19 32.54 -26.26
C LEU A 11 9.66 32.50 -26.07
N LEU A 12 8.88 32.85 -27.09
CA LEU A 12 7.40 32.84 -27.05
C LEU A 12 6.75 31.68 -27.82
N LEU A 13 7.55 30.81 -28.45
CA LEU A 13 7.07 29.62 -29.18
C LEU A 13 7.44 28.27 -28.51
N TRP A 14 7.95 28.31 -27.27
CA TRP A 14 8.20 27.11 -26.44
C TRP A 14 7.36 27.08 -25.14
N ALA A 15 6.43 28.02 -24.97
CA ALA A 15 5.57 28.14 -23.78
C ALA A 15 4.09 27.79 -24.06
N LEU A 16 3.79 27.17 -25.22
CA LEU A 16 2.42 26.94 -25.70
C LEU A 16 2.17 25.55 -26.30
N SER A 17 3.07 24.59 -26.05
CA SER A 17 2.86 23.17 -26.36
C SER A 17 3.02 22.34 -25.09
N CYS A 18 2.18 21.31 -24.94
CA CYS A 18 2.15 20.39 -23.80
C CYS A 18 1.67 20.93 -22.44
N CYS A 19 0.84 21.98 -22.42
CA CYS A 19 -0.34 21.96 -21.53
C CYS A 19 -1.51 21.30 -22.26
N VAL A 20 -1.34 20.02 -22.63
CA VAL A 20 -2.50 19.15 -22.82
C VAL A 20 -3.08 18.97 -21.43
N PHE A 21 -4.11 19.74 -21.12
CA PHE A 21 -5.06 19.32 -20.11
C PHE A 21 -5.60 17.98 -20.59
N SER A 22 -5.10 16.90 -19.98
CA SER A 22 -5.81 15.64 -19.97
C SER A 22 -7.20 15.97 -19.46
N THR A 23 -8.20 15.95 -20.34
CA THR A 23 -9.57 15.77 -19.90
C THR A 23 -9.57 14.42 -19.22
N ASP A 24 -9.45 14.40 -17.89
CA ASP A 24 -9.41 13.17 -17.13
C ASP A 24 -10.67 12.40 -17.46
N GLY A 25 -10.48 11.35 -18.27
CA GLY A 25 -11.53 10.45 -18.71
C GLY A 25 -11.92 9.60 -17.52
N ALA A 26 -12.70 10.20 -16.62
CA ALA A 26 -13.30 9.52 -15.49
C ALA A 26 -13.92 8.22 -16.00
N ALA A 27 -13.56 7.11 -15.35
CA ALA A 27 -13.93 5.78 -15.78
C ALA A 27 -15.44 5.67 -16.00
N ASN A 28 -15.85 5.44 -17.25
CA ASN A 28 -17.27 5.40 -17.60
C ASN A 28 -17.91 4.11 -17.08
N ILE A 29 -18.56 4.20 -15.92
CA ILE A 29 -19.24 3.09 -15.25
C ILE A 29 -20.42 2.63 -16.13
N THR A 30 -20.24 1.51 -16.82
CA THR A 30 -21.19 0.99 -17.80
C THR A 30 -22.36 0.24 -17.14
N ARG A 31 -22.14 -0.31 -15.93
CA ARG A 31 -23.15 -1.05 -15.16
C ARG A 31 -22.94 -0.84 -13.67
N VAL A 32 -24.01 -0.55 -12.93
CA VAL A 32 -24.03 -0.55 -11.46
C VAL A 32 -24.82 -1.77 -11.00
N ILE A 33 -24.27 -2.50 -10.02
CA ILE A 33 -24.88 -3.67 -9.39
C ILE A 33 -25.02 -3.37 -7.90
N ILE A 34 -26.24 -3.30 -7.40
CA ILE A 34 -26.54 -3.02 -5.99
C ILE A 34 -26.61 -4.33 -5.20
N VAL A 35 -25.83 -4.41 -4.11
CA VAL A 35 -25.88 -5.52 -3.14
C VAL A 35 -26.55 -5.04 -1.86
N ASP A 36 -27.61 -5.71 -1.44
CA ASP A 36 -28.48 -5.29 -0.34
C ASP A 36 -29.11 -6.49 0.39
N GLN A 37 -28.79 -6.64 1.68
CA GLN A 37 -29.30 -7.74 2.52
C GLN A 37 -30.83 -7.69 2.72
N SER A 38 -31.48 -6.53 2.53
CA SER A 38 -32.95 -6.40 2.61
C SER A 38 -33.69 -6.91 1.37
N GLY A 39 -32.96 -7.29 0.31
CA GLY A 39 -33.53 -7.72 -0.97
C GLY A 39 -33.93 -6.57 -1.91
N GLN A 40 -33.75 -5.30 -1.50
CA GLN A 40 -34.05 -4.12 -2.32
C GLN A 40 -32.88 -3.71 -3.27
N GLY A 41 -32.10 -4.70 -3.72
CA GLY A 41 -30.95 -4.56 -4.61
C GLY A 41 -30.98 -5.61 -5.72
N ASN A 42 -29.95 -5.65 -6.57
CA ASN A 42 -29.81 -6.69 -7.59
C ASN A 42 -29.47 -8.05 -6.99
N PHE A 43 -28.69 -8.07 -5.90
CA PHE A 43 -28.31 -9.28 -5.17
C PHE A 43 -28.36 -9.06 -3.66
N THR A 44 -28.61 -10.11 -2.90
CA THR A 44 -28.46 -10.10 -1.44
C THR A 44 -27.02 -10.37 -0.99
N THR A 45 -26.18 -10.94 -1.86
CA THR A 45 -24.80 -11.33 -1.57
C THR A 45 -23.78 -10.73 -2.53
N LEU A 46 -22.59 -10.42 -2.00
CA LEU A 46 -21.46 -9.95 -2.81
C LEU A 46 -20.95 -11.03 -3.77
N GLN A 47 -20.95 -12.31 -3.35
CA GLN A 47 -20.48 -13.40 -4.22
C GLN A 47 -21.39 -13.53 -5.45
N SER A 48 -22.71 -13.53 -5.28
CA SER A 48 -23.66 -13.57 -6.39
C SER A 48 -23.54 -12.38 -7.34
N ALA A 49 -23.15 -11.20 -6.83
CA ALA A 49 -22.86 -10.05 -7.67
C ALA A 49 -21.59 -10.26 -8.52
N ILE A 50 -20.52 -10.81 -7.92
CA ILE A 50 -19.28 -11.17 -8.60
C ILE A 50 -19.52 -12.28 -9.65
N ASP A 51 -20.26 -13.32 -9.29
CA ASP A 51 -20.60 -14.44 -10.18
C ASP A 51 -21.48 -14.01 -11.38
N SER A 52 -22.09 -12.81 -11.32
CA SER A 52 -22.89 -12.21 -12.40
C SER A 52 -22.11 -11.32 -13.38
N LEU A 53 -20.79 -11.20 -13.18
CA LEU A 53 -19.90 -10.47 -14.07
C LEU A 53 -19.48 -11.37 -15.25
N PRO A 54 -19.44 -10.85 -16.49
CA PRO A 54 -19.01 -11.63 -17.63
C PRO A 54 -17.48 -11.83 -17.62
N ASP A 55 -17.03 -13.03 -18.00
CA ASP A 55 -15.61 -13.32 -18.20
C ASP A 55 -14.99 -12.41 -19.27
N GLY A 56 -13.74 -12.00 -19.07
CA GLY A 56 -13.03 -11.13 -20.02
C GLY A 56 -13.57 -9.71 -20.12
N ASN A 57 -14.41 -9.27 -19.18
CA ASN A 57 -14.97 -7.92 -19.16
C ASN A 57 -13.91 -6.81 -19.22
N SER A 58 -14.05 -5.91 -20.20
CA SER A 58 -13.19 -4.74 -20.41
C SER A 58 -13.83 -3.42 -19.97
N GLN A 59 -15.07 -3.43 -19.49
CA GLN A 59 -15.85 -2.25 -19.13
C GLN A 59 -15.88 -2.04 -17.60
N TRP A 60 -16.02 -0.80 -17.14
CA TRP A 60 -16.15 -0.54 -15.71
C TRP A 60 -17.52 -0.97 -15.18
N ILE A 61 -17.53 -1.90 -14.22
CA ILE A 61 -18.72 -2.36 -13.51
C ILE A 61 -18.55 -2.01 -12.03
N GLN A 62 -19.46 -1.21 -11.49
CA GLN A 62 -19.47 -0.84 -10.08
C GLN A 62 -20.37 -1.81 -9.31
N ILE A 63 -19.83 -2.50 -8.30
CA ILE A 63 -20.64 -3.20 -7.31
C ILE A 63 -20.81 -2.27 -6.10
N TYR A 64 -22.02 -1.73 -5.92
CA TYR A 64 -22.37 -0.87 -4.81
C TYR A 64 -22.99 -1.68 -3.67
N ILE A 65 -22.25 -1.83 -2.57
CA ILE A 65 -22.70 -2.58 -1.38
C ILE A 65 -23.35 -1.61 -0.41
N LYS A 66 -24.65 -1.78 -0.10
CA LYS A 66 -25.32 -0.98 0.95
C LYS A 66 -24.81 -1.35 2.34
N GLN A 67 -25.05 -0.51 3.32
CA GLN A 67 -24.75 -0.80 4.74
C GLN A 67 -25.30 -2.16 5.18
N GLY A 68 -24.50 -2.92 5.94
CA GLY A 68 -24.88 -4.24 6.43
C GLY A 68 -23.69 -5.01 7.01
N THR A 69 -23.96 -6.15 7.66
CA THR A 69 -22.91 -7.10 8.06
C THR A 69 -22.99 -8.32 7.19
N TYR A 70 -22.03 -8.43 6.30
CA TYR A 70 -21.96 -9.44 5.27
C TYR A 70 -20.81 -10.41 5.64
N ARG A 71 -21.14 -11.66 6.02
CA ARG A 71 -20.19 -12.74 6.38
C ARG A 71 -20.31 -13.90 5.40
N ARG A 72 -19.20 -14.48 4.88
CA ARG A 72 -19.20 -15.55 3.86
C ARG A 72 -20.16 -16.66 4.34
N ASN A 73 -21.39 -16.84 3.83
CA ASN A 73 -22.08 -16.56 2.55
C ASN A 73 -22.39 -15.10 2.06
N ASN A 74 -21.63 -14.08 2.44
CA ASN A 74 -21.69 -12.65 2.06
C ASN A 74 -20.29 -12.00 2.30
N LEU A 75 -19.95 -10.75 1.93
CA LEU A 75 -18.72 -10.08 2.47
C LEU A 75 -18.79 -8.53 2.44
N ALA A 76 -18.47 -7.84 3.55
CA ALA A 76 -18.26 -6.36 3.63
C ALA A 76 -17.65 -5.86 4.97
N SER A 77 -16.63 -6.53 5.49
CA SER A 77 -15.56 -5.93 6.30
C SER A 77 -14.48 -7.00 6.46
N TRP A 78 -13.22 -6.67 6.14
CA TRP A 78 -12.12 -7.62 6.31
C TRP A 78 -11.68 -7.59 7.77
N GLN A 79 -12.52 -8.12 8.66
CA GLN A 79 -12.22 -8.27 10.07
C GLN A 79 -12.06 -9.76 10.41
N ASN A 80 -10.82 -10.19 10.63
CA ASN A 80 -10.55 -11.47 11.25
C ASN A 80 -10.54 -11.30 12.77
N THR A 81 -11.59 -11.78 13.45
CA THR A 81 -11.75 -11.64 14.91
C THR A 81 -11.00 -12.70 15.72
N PHE A 82 -10.13 -13.51 15.09
CA PHE A 82 -9.32 -14.51 15.78
C PHE A 82 -8.29 -13.85 16.71
N LYS A 83 -8.68 -13.69 17.97
CA LYS A 83 -7.77 -13.31 19.06
C LYS A 83 -7.12 -14.57 19.61
N SER A 84 -5.80 -14.54 19.75
CA SER A 84 -4.98 -15.64 20.29
C SER A 84 -5.32 -15.91 21.77
N GLY A 85 -6.38 -16.68 22.01
CA GLY A 85 -6.77 -17.21 23.32
C GLY A 85 -6.15 -18.57 23.65
N SER A 86 -5.34 -19.13 22.75
CA SER A 86 -4.57 -20.36 22.94
C SER A 86 -3.07 -20.06 22.79
N GLU A 87 -2.24 -20.95 23.34
CA GLU A 87 -0.77 -20.84 23.45
C GLU A 87 -0.02 -20.91 22.10
N ARG A 88 -0.73 -20.81 20.98
CA ARG A 88 -0.17 -20.77 19.63
C ARG A 88 -0.78 -19.59 18.88
N HIS A 89 0.05 -18.61 18.53
CA HIS A 89 -0.31 -17.59 17.56
C HIS A 89 -0.47 -18.28 16.19
N LEU A 90 -1.65 -18.15 15.59
CA LEU A 90 -1.98 -18.70 14.27
C LEU A 90 -2.24 -17.56 13.29
N GLN A 91 -1.80 -17.74 12.06
CA GLN A 91 -2.00 -16.82 10.94
C GLN A 91 -3.50 -16.64 10.66
N ALA A 92 -3.93 -15.38 10.53
CA ALA A 92 -5.34 -15.01 10.52
C ALA A 92 -5.63 -13.93 9.46
N VAL A 93 -5.35 -14.26 8.20
CA VAL A 93 -5.54 -13.35 7.05
C VAL A 93 -6.97 -12.81 7.00
N ALA A 94 -7.08 -11.49 6.89
CA ALA A 94 -8.33 -10.78 6.70
C ALA A 94 -8.58 -10.51 5.20
N ALA A 95 -7.55 -10.14 4.44
CA ALA A 95 -7.61 -10.00 2.98
C ALA A 95 -6.34 -10.51 2.30
N LEU A 96 -6.50 -11.13 1.13
CA LEU A 96 -5.39 -11.50 0.22
C LEU A 96 -5.58 -10.78 -1.11
N VAL A 97 -4.55 -10.05 -1.54
CA VAL A 97 -4.54 -9.25 -2.77
C VAL A 97 -3.47 -9.80 -3.72
N GLY A 98 -3.90 -10.43 -4.82
CA GLY A 98 -3.02 -11.18 -5.72
C GLY A 98 -3.23 -10.95 -7.23
N GLY A 99 -4.02 -9.94 -7.59
CA GLY A 99 -4.24 -9.48 -8.97
C GLY A 99 -3.48 -8.17 -9.22
N ASP A 100 -3.13 -7.87 -10.47
CA ASP A 100 -2.43 -6.61 -10.78
C ASP A 100 -3.41 -5.41 -10.84
N ARG A 101 -2.95 -4.21 -10.43
CA ARG A 101 -3.67 -2.92 -10.54
C ARG A 101 -4.90 -2.75 -9.63
N ASN A 102 -4.85 -3.26 -8.40
CA ASN A 102 -5.90 -3.00 -7.40
C ASN A 102 -5.63 -1.70 -6.63
N SER A 103 -6.65 -0.84 -6.48
CA SER A 103 -6.61 0.21 -5.46
C SER A 103 -7.66 -0.01 -4.37
N PHE A 104 -7.35 0.50 -3.18
CA PHE A 104 -8.23 0.49 -2.03
C PHE A 104 -8.23 1.90 -1.45
N HIS A 105 -9.40 2.53 -1.39
CA HIS A 105 -9.57 3.89 -0.90
C HIS A 105 -10.48 3.85 0.33
N ASP A 106 -10.05 4.50 1.41
CA ASP A 106 -10.82 4.65 2.66
C ASP A 106 -11.34 3.29 3.23
N CYS A 107 -10.60 2.20 2.98
CA CYS A 107 -10.92 0.84 3.41
C CYS A 107 -10.33 0.50 4.78
N ALA A 108 -10.92 -0.47 5.48
CA ALA A 108 -10.38 -1.03 6.72
C ALA A 108 -10.05 -2.53 6.59
N PHE A 109 -8.84 -2.89 7.00
CA PHE A 109 -8.33 -4.26 7.09
C PHE A 109 -7.93 -4.52 8.54
N ILE A 110 -8.58 -5.47 9.21
CA ILE A 110 -8.48 -5.66 10.65
C ILE A 110 -8.22 -7.13 10.97
N GLY A 111 -7.17 -7.40 11.74
CA GLY A 111 -6.79 -8.76 12.15
C GLY A 111 -5.83 -8.74 13.33
N TYR A 112 -4.93 -9.72 13.39
CA TYR A 112 -3.91 -9.79 14.44
C TYR A 112 -2.56 -10.25 13.88
N GLN A 113 -2.46 -11.52 13.49
CA GLN A 113 -1.30 -12.03 12.76
C GLN A 113 -1.68 -12.16 11.28
N ASP A 114 -0.80 -11.72 10.38
CA ASP A 114 -0.93 -11.84 8.93
C ASP A 114 -2.19 -11.14 8.35
N THR A 115 -2.63 -10.00 8.91
CA THR A 115 -3.91 -9.33 8.52
C THR A 115 -4.08 -9.13 7.01
N LEU A 116 -3.12 -8.48 6.35
CA LEU A 116 -3.17 -8.14 4.92
C LEU A 116 -2.07 -8.89 4.18
N CYS A 117 -2.47 -9.92 3.43
CA CYS A 117 -1.60 -10.62 2.49
C CYS A 117 -1.56 -9.86 1.16
N ASP A 118 -0.67 -8.87 1.09
CA ASP A 118 -0.31 -8.13 -0.11
C ASP A 118 0.59 -9.00 -1.02
N TYR A 119 -0.05 -10.02 -1.60
CA TYR A 119 0.62 -11.20 -2.13
C TYR A 119 1.45 -10.90 -3.38
N ARG A 120 0.83 -10.40 -4.46
CA ARG A 120 1.50 -10.11 -5.74
C ARG A 120 0.70 -9.14 -6.60
N GLY A 121 1.38 -8.44 -7.50
CA GLY A 121 0.79 -7.41 -8.36
C GLY A 121 1.17 -6.01 -7.89
N ARG A 122 0.66 -4.99 -8.59
CA ARG A 122 0.82 -3.58 -8.24
C ARG A 122 -0.42 -3.05 -7.54
N HIS A 123 -0.25 -2.45 -6.37
CA HIS A 123 -1.38 -2.01 -5.54
C HIS A 123 -1.23 -0.57 -5.03
N HIS A 124 -2.38 0.09 -4.84
CA HIS A 124 -2.44 1.45 -4.29
C HIS A 124 -3.45 1.50 -3.14
N PHE A 125 -2.97 1.66 -1.91
CA PHE A 125 -3.81 1.84 -0.74
C PHE A 125 -3.79 3.32 -0.35
N ASP A 126 -4.94 4.00 -0.32
CA ASP A 126 -5.05 5.40 0.06
C ASP A 126 -6.04 5.57 1.21
N LYS A 127 -5.64 6.35 2.24
CA LYS A 127 -6.46 6.65 3.42
C LYS A 127 -7.02 5.41 4.15
N CYS A 128 -6.40 4.24 3.97
CA CYS A 128 -6.86 2.98 4.57
C CYS A 128 -6.45 2.86 6.05
N TRP A 129 -7.26 2.16 6.84
CA TRP A 129 -6.93 1.68 8.19
C TRP A 129 -6.46 0.23 8.09
N ILE A 130 -5.28 -0.08 8.62
CA ILE A 130 -4.72 -1.45 8.61
C ILE A 130 -4.29 -1.80 10.04
N GLU A 131 -4.85 -2.87 10.58
CA GLU A 131 -4.73 -3.23 12.00
C GLU A 131 -4.24 -4.67 12.22
N GLY A 132 -3.28 -4.82 13.14
CA GLY A 132 -2.76 -6.12 13.56
C GLY A 132 -1.61 -6.00 14.56
N ALA A 133 -0.75 -7.02 14.63
CA ALA A 133 0.37 -7.11 15.57
C ALA A 133 1.60 -7.78 14.93
N ILE A 134 1.44 -8.97 14.35
CA ILE A 134 2.54 -9.78 13.81
C ILE A 134 2.40 -9.83 12.28
N ASP A 135 3.42 -9.36 11.56
CA ASP A 135 3.52 -9.39 10.10
C ASP A 135 2.24 -8.92 9.39
N PHE A 136 1.56 -7.92 9.95
CA PHE A 136 0.17 -7.66 9.58
C PHE A 136 0.00 -7.03 8.19
N ILE A 137 1.09 -6.60 7.55
CA ILE A 137 1.20 -6.38 6.11
C ILE A 137 2.34 -7.24 5.57
N PHE A 138 2.03 -8.29 4.81
CA PHE A 138 3.03 -9.24 4.34
C PHE A 138 2.78 -9.72 2.90
N GLY A 139 3.83 -10.19 2.23
CA GLY A 139 3.77 -10.62 0.84
C GLY A 139 4.80 -9.95 -0.06
N PHE A 140 4.71 -10.15 -1.36
CA PHE A 140 5.69 -9.67 -2.35
C PHE A 140 5.28 -8.33 -3.00
N GLY A 141 4.03 -7.89 -2.86
CA GLY A 141 3.40 -6.80 -3.61
C GLY A 141 4.27 -5.57 -3.91
N GLN A 142 4.06 -4.99 -5.10
CA GLN A 142 4.64 -3.71 -5.47
C GLN A 142 3.62 -2.61 -5.14
N SER A 143 3.69 -2.08 -3.92
CA SER A 143 2.54 -1.42 -3.32
C SER A 143 2.89 -0.07 -2.71
N VAL A 144 2.07 0.93 -3.01
CA VAL A 144 2.13 2.24 -2.35
C VAL A 144 0.99 2.37 -1.36
N TYR A 145 1.33 2.70 -0.12
CA TYR A 145 0.40 2.98 0.97
C TYR A 145 0.46 4.49 1.27
N SER A 146 -0.52 5.25 0.80
CA SER A 146 -0.63 6.69 0.94
C SER A 146 -1.59 7.06 2.08
N ARG A 147 -1.17 7.94 3.00
CA ARG A 147 -2.05 8.53 4.04
C ARG A 147 -2.78 7.49 4.93
N CYS A 148 -2.26 6.26 4.98
CA CYS A 148 -2.88 5.16 5.72
C CYS A 148 -2.57 5.27 7.23
N VAL A 149 -3.44 4.68 8.06
CA VAL A 149 -3.18 4.48 9.48
C VAL A 149 -2.80 3.02 9.71
N LEU A 150 -1.62 2.79 10.27
CA LEU A 150 -1.13 1.46 10.64
C LEU A 150 -1.31 1.29 12.15
N ASN A 151 -2.33 0.54 12.58
CA ASN A 151 -2.70 0.38 13.98
C ASN A 151 -2.17 -0.97 14.56
N SER A 152 -1.05 -0.90 15.26
CA SER A 152 -0.44 -2.02 15.98
C SER A 152 -1.13 -2.21 17.34
N VAL A 153 -1.92 -3.27 17.49
CA VAL A 153 -2.68 -3.58 18.72
C VAL A 153 -1.89 -4.36 19.77
N ASP A 154 -0.78 -4.97 19.37
CA ASP A 154 0.20 -5.59 20.27
C ASP A 154 1.64 -5.29 19.78
N GLY A 155 2.65 -5.84 20.47
CA GLY A 155 4.02 -5.83 19.96
C GLY A 155 4.20 -6.83 18.82
N GLY A 156 5.12 -6.53 17.90
CA GLY A 156 5.43 -7.38 16.76
C GLY A 156 6.11 -6.59 15.65
N TRP A 157 5.62 -6.74 14.42
CA TRP A 157 6.20 -6.16 13.21
C TRP A 157 5.08 -5.68 12.29
N LEU A 158 5.15 -4.42 11.81
CA LEU A 158 4.11 -3.90 10.92
C LEU A 158 4.16 -4.59 9.55
N THR A 159 5.36 -4.84 9.04
CA THR A 159 5.57 -5.40 7.69
C THR A 159 6.47 -6.62 7.62
N ALA A 160 6.15 -7.59 6.75
CA ALA A 160 7.04 -8.68 6.36
C ALA A 160 7.09 -8.85 4.83
N HIS A 161 7.98 -8.13 4.16
CA HIS A 161 8.07 -8.14 2.70
C HIS A 161 8.89 -9.33 2.17
N ALA A 162 8.40 -9.92 1.08
CA ALA A 162 8.79 -11.26 0.62
C ALA A 162 9.72 -11.28 -0.61
N LYS A 163 10.30 -10.16 -1.03
CA LYS A 163 11.13 -10.11 -2.25
C LYS A 163 12.39 -10.99 -2.16
N THR A 164 12.57 -11.82 -3.20
CA THR A 164 13.58 -12.90 -3.27
C THR A 164 14.73 -12.66 -4.26
N SER A 165 14.66 -11.65 -5.13
CA SER A 165 15.77 -11.24 -6.00
C SER A 165 15.89 -9.72 -6.05
N ALA A 166 17.08 -9.18 -6.33
CA ALA A 166 17.30 -7.74 -6.44
C ALA A 166 16.44 -7.09 -7.54
N ASP A 167 16.38 -7.73 -8.71
CA ASP A 167 15.77 -7.22 -9.95
C ASP A 167 14.23 -7.26 -9.94
N SER A 168 13.63 -7.93 -8.97
CA SER A 168 12.17 -8.00 -8.82
C SER A 168 11.58 -6.63 -8.43
N PRO A 169 10.46 -6.18 -9.03
CA PRO A 169 9.93 -4.83 -8.79
C PRO A 169 9.21 -4.66 -7.45
N GLY A 170 8.93 -5.74 -6.71
CA GLY A 170 8.19 -5.72 -5.44
C GLY A 170 8.83 -4.84 -4.35
N GLY A 171 7.97 -4.24 -3.53
CA GLY A 171 8.36 -3.39 -2.40
C GLY A 171 7.15 -2.69 -1.78
N PHE A 172 7.17 -2.47 -0.47
CA PHE A 172 6.12 -1.72 0.23
C PHE A 172 6.59 -0.28 0.52
N VAL A 173 5.90 0.70 -0.05
CA VAL A 173 6.25 2.13 0.07
C VAL A 173 5.15 2.88 0.81
N PHE A 174 5.41 3.25 2.07
CA PHE A 174 4.50 4.00 2.94
C PHE A 174 4.80 5.49 2.87
N LYS A 175 3.80 6.30 2.53
CA LYS A 175 3.93 7.75 2.28
C LYS A 175 2.88 8.52 3.06
N TYR A 176 3.32 9.46 3.90
CA TYR A 176 2.43 10.32 4.70
C TYR A 176 1.51 9.54 5.65
N CYS A 177 1.92 8.35 6.07
CA CYS A 177 1.14 7.47 6.95
C CYS A 177 1.22 7.92 8.41
N THR A 178 0.36 7.36 9.25
CA THR A 178 0.46 7.48 10.71
C THR A 178 0.52 6.08 11.33
N ILE A 179 1.56 5.78 12.08
CA ILE A 179 1.62 4.56 12.88
C ILE A 179 1.00 4.84 14.26
N ARG A 180 0.20 3.90 14.75
CA ARG A 180 -0.31 3.87 16.12
C ARG A 180 0.13 2.55 16.74
N ALA A 181 0.74 2.59 17.92
CA ALA A 181 1.19 1.39 18.62
C ALA A 181 1.17 1.62 20.14
N THR A 182 0.53 0.73 20.89
CA THR A 182 0.46 0.81 22.37
C THR A 182 1.58 0.05 23.08
N LYS A 183 2.25 -0.87 22.36
CA LYS A 183 3.38 -1.69 22.83
C LYS A 183 4.57 -1.54 21.88
N MET A 184 5.76 -1.94 22.36
CA MET A 184 7.00 -1.86 21.59
C MET A 184 6.95 -2.74 20.33
N THR A 185 7.01 -2.11 19.16
CA THR A 185 6.86 -2.76 17.85
C THR A 185 8.00 -2.38 16.90
N TYR A 186 8.32 -3.27 15.96
CA TYR A 186 9.23 -3.03 14.85
C TYR A 186 8.46 -2.51 13.64
N LEU A 187 9.09 -1.67 12.83
CA LEU A 187 8.58 -1.25 11.51
C LEU A 187 8.40 -2.45 10.58
N GLY A 188 9.31 -3.41 10.62
CA GLY A 188 9.18 -4.65 9.86
C GLY A 188 10.30 -5.65 10.06
N ARG A 189 10.13 -6.84 9.47
CA ARG A 189 11.15 -7.88 9.39
C ARG A 189 11.29 -8.51 8.01
N ALA A 190 12.47 -9.02 7.72
CA ALA A 190 12.78 -9.60 6.42
C ALA A 190 12.29 -11.04 6.29
N TRP A 191 11.17 -11.24 5.60
CA TRP A 191 10.72 -12.59 5.26
C TRP A 191 11.66 -13.24 4.23
N ASN A 192 12.21 -12.46 3.30
CA ASN A 192 13.23 -12.92 2.33
C ASN A 192 14.42 -11.95 2.20
N GLN A 193 15.53 -12.45 1.65
CA GLN A 193 16.84 -11.75 1.61
C GLN A 193 16.82 -10.38 0.93
N HIS A 194 15.93 -10.14 -0.04
CA HIS A 194 15.79 -8.87 -0.76
C HIS A 194 14.55 -8.05 -0.35
N SER A 195 13.97 -8.35 0.82
CA SER A 195 12.85 -7.60 1.43
C SER A 195 13.04 -6.09 1.30
N THR A 196 12.05 -5.38 0.79
CA THR A 196 12.12 -3.95 0.45
C THR A 196 10.92 -3.21 1.02
N VAL A 197 11.18 -2.30 1.96
CA VAL A 197 10.17 -1.52 2.68
C VAL A 197 10.69 -0.10 2.91
N LEU A 198 9.86 0.90 2.63
CA LEU A 198 10.24 2.31 2.77
C LEU A 198 9.16 3.08 3.52
N PHE A 199 9.55 3.84 4.54
CA PHE A 199 8.68 4.79 5.23
C PHE A 199 9.12 6.22 4.94
N HIS A 200 8.24 7.00 4.28
CA HIS A 200 8.46 8.40 3.91
C HIS A 200 7.44 9.32 4.60
N LYS A 201 7.94 10.37 5.28
CA LYS A 201 7.13 11.40 5.96
C LYS A 201 5.99 10.81 6.81
N THR A 202 6.25 9.66 7.42
CA THR A 202 5.32 8.92 8.26
C THR A 202 5.48 9.36 9.71
N TRP A 203 4.37 9.51 10.43
CA TRP A 203 4.39 9.79 11.86
C TRP A 203 4.60 8.49 12.67
N MET A 204 5.58 8.52 13.57
CA MET A 204 6.06 7.37 14.35
C MET A 204 5.96 7.65 15.86
N PRO A 205 5.19 6.84 16.62
CA PRO A 205 5.10 6.97 18.08
C PRO A 205 6.40 6.49 18.77
N SER A 206 6.63 6.91 20.01
CA SER A 206 7.78 6.46 20.84
C SER A 206 7.81 4.95 21.14
N THR A 207 6.76 4.21 20.76
CA THR A 207 6.64 2.76 20.82
C THR A 207 7.23 2.04 19.60
N ILE A 208 7.75 2.76 18.59
CA ILE A 208 8.69 2.19 17.63
C ILE A 208 10.01 1.90 18.35
N ARG A 209 10.46 0.65 18.27
CA ARG A 209 11.73 0.21 18.88
C ARG A 209 12.93 1.00 18.32
N PRO A 210 13.94 1.35 19.14
CA PRO A 210 15.13 2.07 18.68
C PRO A 210 15.81 1.43 17.46
N GLU A 211 15.91 0.10 17.46
CA GLU A 211 16.49 -0.70 16.37
C GLU A 211 15.69 -0.56 15.05
N GLY A 212 14.39 -0.28 15.15
CA GLY A 212 13.44 -0.05 14.06
C GLY A 212 13.05 -1.31 13.30
N TRP A 213 14.03 -2.14 12.94
CA TRP A 213 13.87 -3.27 12.03
C TRP A 213 14.51 -4.54 12.56
N ASP A 214 14.05 -5.68 12.04
CA ASP A 214 14.55 -7.00 12.37
C ASP A 214 14.98 -7.77 11.11
N ALA A 215 16.14 -8.42 11.17
CA ALA A 215 16.69 -9.21 10.07
C ALA A 215 16.06 -10.61 9.97
N TRP A 216 15.26 -11.03 10.96
CA TRP A 216 14.67 -12.36 11.10
C TRP A 216 15.72 -13.48 11.04
N HIS A 217 15.92 -14.09 9.86
CA HIS A 217 16.91 -15.15 9.63
C HIS A 217 18.00 -14.75 8.64
N VAL A 218 18.04 -13.48 8.19
CA VAL A 218 19.10 -12.99 7.29
C VAL A 218 20.41 -12.88 8.06
N ILE A 219 21.41 -13.62 7.60
CA ILE A 219 22.71 -13.77 8.25
C ILE A 219 23.47 -12.43 8.24
N PRO A 220 24.11 -12.03 9.36
CA PRO A 220 25.01 -10.87 9.38
C PRO A 220 26.05 -10.91 8.26
N ASN A 221 26.30 -9.75 7.65
CA ASN A 221 27.16 -9.56 6.47
C ASN A 221 26.59 -10.08 5.12
N GLN A 222 25.34 -10.56 5.06
CA GLN A 222 24.63 -10.89 3.81
C GLN A 222 23.35 -10.06 3.62
N TYR A 223 23.32 -8.84 4.17
CA TYR A 223 22.15 -7.96 4.13
C TYR A 223 21.89 -7.38 2.72
N GLN A 224 20.98 -8.01 1.99
CA GLN A 224 20.55 -7.60 0.64
C GLN A 224 19.18 -6.88 0.62
N MET A 225 18.57 -6.72 1.79
CA MET A 225 17.31 -6.01 2.03
C MET A 225 17.45 -4.51 1.70
N THR A 226 16.34 -3.82 1.47
CA THR A 226 16.31 -2.36 1.26
C THR A 226 15.27 -1.74 2.17
N TYR A 227 15.69 -1.44 3.41
CA TYR A 227 14.89 -0.71 4.38
C TYR A 227 15.36 0.72 4.50
N VAL A 228 14.42 1.66 4.42
CA VAL A 228 14.68 3.09 4.29
C VAL A 228 13.66 3.88 5.11
N GLU A 229 14.15 4.87 5.84
CA GLU A 229 13.34 5.85 6.57
C GLU A 229 13.74 7.25 6.10
N ASP A 230 12.80 8.00 5.53
CA ASP A 230 13.05 9.32 4.96
C ASP A 230 12.03 10.36 5.46
N GLY A 231 12.51 11.46 6.05
CA GLY A 231 11.67 12.57 6.53
C GLY A 231 10.60 12.20 7.57
N ASN A 232 10.71 11.04 8.24
CA ASN A 232 9.74 10.57 9.23
C ASN A 232 9.76 11.44 10.50
N ILE A 233 8.61 11.59 11.13
CA ILE A 233 8.40 12.52 12.26
C ILE A 233 7.82 11.80 13.48
N GLY A 234 7.89 12.45 14.65
CA GLY A 234 7.41 11.90 15.92
C GLY A 234 8.53 11.22 16.71
N ALA A 235 8.26 10.88 17.98
CA ALA A 235 9.29 10.42 18.90
C ALA A 235 9.93 9.07 18.51
N GLY A 236 9.26 8.26 17.68
CA GLY A 236 9.80 6.99 17.17
C GLY A 236 10.72 7.12 15.95
N SER A 237 10.78 8.29 15.29
CA SER A 237 11.55 8.46 14.04
C SER A 237 13.03 8.78 14.26
N ASN A 238 13.51 8.81 15.51
CA ASN A 238 14.94 8.96 15.79
C ASN A 238 15.71 7.73 15.28
N THR A 239 16.54 7.94 14.27
CA THR A 239 17.32 6.87 13.63
C THR A 239 18.65 6.55 14.33
N SER A 240 19.06 7.29 15.36
CA SER A 240 20.38 7.14 16.01
C SER A 240 20.61 5.77 16.68
N GLY A 241 19.53 5.03 16.99
CA GLY A 241 19.59 3.67 17.56
C GLY A 241 19.26 2.55 16.57
N ARG A 242 19.09 2.87 15.27
CA ARG A 242 18.67 1.89 14.26
C ARG A 242 19.75 0.86 13.97
N VAL A 243 19.30 -0.28 13.44
CA VAL A 243 20.18 -1.30 12.88
C VAL A 243 21.19 -0.70 11.88
N SER A 244 22.45 -1.16 11.95
CA SER A 244 23.57 -0.64 11.16
C SER A 244 23.44 -0.85 9.65
N TRP A 245 22.48 -1.67 9.22
CA TRP A 245 22.19 -2.00 7.82
C TRP A 245 20.95 -1.27 7.27
N LEU A 246 20.37 -0.32 8.02
CA LEU A 246 19.40 0.65 7.48
C LEU A 246 20.05 1.42 6.31
N LYS A 247 19.36 1.52 5.17
CA LYS A 247 19.91 2.19 3.99
C LYS A 247 19.53 3.68 3.94
N SER A 248 20.52 4.49 3.61
CA SER A 248 20.32 5.82 3.03
C SER A 248 20.50 5.70 1.51
N LEU A 249 19.46 6.01 0.74
CA LEU A 249 19.50 5.92 -0.72
C LEU A 249 19.94 7.26 -1.35
N PRO A 250 20.64 7.25 -2.50
CA PRO A 250 20.81 8.45 -3.32
C PRO A 250 19.46 9.06 -3.70
N PRO A 251 19.34 10.40 -3.85
CA PRO A 251 18.07 11.07 -4.13
C PRO A 251 17.32 10.54 -5.36
N GLU A 252 18.03 10.15 -6.41
CA GLU A 252 17.46 9.55 -7.64
C GLU A 252 16.81 8.18 -7.36
N GLN A 253 17.49 7.29 -6.63
CA GLN A 253 16.94 5.99 -6.27
C GLN A 253 15.76 6.11 -5.31
N LEU A 254 15.85 7.04 -4.35
CA LEU A 254 14.74 7.37 -3.45
C LEU A 254 13.53 7.88 -4.23
N GLN A 255 13.74 8.80 -5.18
CA GLN A 255 12.68 9.35 -6.03
C GLN A 255 11.98 8.25 -6.85
N GLY A 256 12.72 7.26 -7.36
CA GLY A 256 12.13 6.09 -8.06
C GLY A 256 11.15 5.26 -7.22
N PHE A 257 11.30 5.23 -5.89
CA PHE A 257 10.29 4.65 -4.98
C PHE A 257 9.17 5.64 -4.64
N LEU A 258 9.50 6.92 -4.43
CA LEU A 258 8.53 7.94 -3.99
C LEU A 258 7.59 8.41 -5.10
N SER A 259 8.02 8.35 -6.36
CA SER A 259 7.20 8.63 -7.53
C SER A 259 6.26 7.44 -7.79
N SER A 260 4.97 7.61 -7.48
CA SER A 260 3.98 6.55 -7.75
C SER A 260 3.88 6.21 -9.24
N ILE A 261 4.26 7.14 -10.12
CA ILE A 261 4.29 6.96 -11.59
C ILE A 261 5.47 6.07 -12.01
N GLU A 262 6.65 6.27 -11.42
CA GLU A 262 7.82 5.40 -11.69
C GLU A 262 7.65 4.02 -11.03
N PHE A 263 7.16 3.99 -9.79
CA PHE A 263 7.02 2.75 -9.04
C PHE A 263 5.83 1.89 -9.49
N LEU A 264 4.59 2.41 -9.50
CA LEU A 264 3.40 1.63 -9.91
C LEU A 264 3.18 1.56 -11.43
N GLY A 265 3.96 2.31 -12.21
CA GLY A 265 3.99 2.27 -13.66
C GLY A 265 3.46 3.54 -14.35
N PRO A 266 4.03 3.89 -15.51
CA PRO A 266 3.83 5.19 -16.16
C PRO A 266 2.44 5.39 -16.77
N ASP A 267 1.65 4.32 -16.86
CA ASP A 267 0.29 4.35 -17.40
C ASP A 267 -0.75 4.89 -16.40
N ARG A 268 -0.35 5.21 -15.16
CA ARG A 268 -1.17 5.91 -14.14
C ARG A 268 -2.54 5.26 -13.93
N TRP A 269 -2.57 3.93 -13.92
CA TRP A 269 -3.81 3.15 -13.80
C TRP A 269 -4.62 3.48 -12.54
N PHE A 270 -3.94 3.88 -11.46
CA PHE A 270 -4.53 4.29 -10.18
C PHE A 270 -5.25 5.64 -10.24
N ASP A 271 -4.89 6.54 -11.17
CA ASP A 271 -5.58 7.82 -11.38
C ASP A 271 -6.81 7.69 -12.31
N LYS A 272 -6.99 6.51 -12.94
CA LYS A 272 -8.01 6.24 -13.97
C LYS A 272 -9.15 5.36 -13.47
N GLN A 273 -9.22 5.13 -12.16
CA GLN A 273 -10.27 4.32 -11.54
C GLN A 273 -11.51 5.19 -11.23
N PRO A 274 -12.72 4.61 -11.24
CA PRO A 274 -13.98 5.33 -10.98
C PRO A 274 -14.15 5.79 -9.54
#